data_AF-A0ABD5QNI3-F1
#
_entry.id   AF-A0ABD5QNI3-F1
#
_cell.length_a   1.000
_cell.length_b   1.000
_cell.length_c   1.000
_cell.angle_alpha   90.00
_cell.angle_beta   90.00
_cell.angle_gamma   90.00
#
_symmetry.space_group_name_H-M   'P 1'
#
loop_
_entity.id
_entity.type
_entity.pdbx_description
1 polymer ?
#
loop_
_entity_poly.entity_id
_entity_poly.type
_entity_poly.pdbx_seq_one_letter_code
_entity_poly.pdbx_strand_id
1 'polypeptide(L)'
;MEDPALRCECGSERANKHGTYDRNPHGREPVRVQRYRCLTCGGTFSPSLSYIKDDYWYPDEIRRLVRVVNAFTDASLERLQDICTVHFAVRPSDQQIRNWITEDTGEIVENDLPICSGIYTYDEQYLWVDGKRKYRFLLYDDLMGAPVAEQAVDDCSKATVREFLTAALDDKPVFVVTTDGRSEYAEIVEDDLGAFHHRCHFHFLKNGEKKLRNKVFQSVRYSNAEKLHAAIV
;
A
#
# COMPACT_ATOMS: atom_id res chain seq x y z
N MET A 1 18.72 14.52 -29.06
CA MET A 1 17.33 14.29 -28.59
C MET A 1 16.73 13.38 -29.64
N GLU A 2 16.73 12.08 -29.38
CA GLU A 2 16.24 11.10 -30.36
C GLU A 2 14.73 11.30 -30.54
N ASP A 3 14.32 11.47 -31.81
CA ASP A 3 12.93 11.61 -32.19
C ASP A 3 12.23 10.28 -31.86
N PRO A 4 11.18 10.24 -31.02
CA PRO A 4 10.51 8.99 -30.69
C PRO A 4 10.06 8.30 -31.98
N ALA A 5 10.49 7.05 -32.17
CA ALA A 5 10.34 6.33 -33.43
C ALA A 5 8.90 6.41 -33.95
N LEU A 6 8.72 7.04 -35.11
CA LEU A 6 7.43 7.30 -35.73
C LEU A 6 6.84 6.00 -36.30
N ARG A 7 6.27 5.17 -35.44
CA ARG A 7 5.80 3.83 -35.81
C ARG A 7 4.29 3.69 -35.70
N CYS A 8 3.66 3.22 -36.76
CA CYS A 8 2.25 2.83 -36.74
C CYS A 8 2.07 1.50 -35.98
N GLU A 9 0.88 1.25 -35.42
CA GLU A 9 0.53 -0.02 -34.76
C GLU A 9 0.76 -1.25 -35.65
N CYS A 10 0.65 -1.11 -36.98
CA CYS A 10 0.96 -2.19 -37.93
C CYS A 10 2.48 -2.44 -38.11
N GLY A 11 3.34 -1.73 -37.39
CA GLY A 11 4.80 -1.84 -37.43
C GLY A 11 5.48 -1.06 -38.56
N SER A 12 4.71 -0.44 -39.47
CA SER A 12 5.22 0.35 -40.59
C SER A 12 5.64 1.76 -40.17
N GLU A 13 6.74 2.24 -40.75
CA GLU A 13 7.27 3.61 -40.60
C GLU A 13 6.88 4.51 -41.78
N ARG A 14 6.26 3.94 -42.82
CA ARG A 14 5.85 4.68 -44.02
C ARG A 14 4.57 5.46 -43.72
N ALA A 15 4.69 6.76 -43.50
CA ALA A 15 3.55 7.62 -43.20
C ALA A 15 3.66 9.00 -43.83
N ASN A 16 2.50 9.63 -44.10
CA ASN A 16 2.39 11.01 -44.53
C ASN A 16 1.78 11.87 -43.41
N LYS A 17 2.13 13.16 -43.37
CA LYS A 17 1.46 14.14 -42.50
C LYS A 17 -0.02 14.21 -42.82
N HIS A 18 -0.86 14.20 -41.79
CA HIS A 18 -2.32 14.13 -41.88
C HIS A 18 -2.97 15.10 -40.87
N GLY A 19 -2.60 16.37 -40.97
CA GLY A 19 -3.10 17.45 -40.11
C GLY A 19 -2.48 17.48 -38.72
N THR A 20 -2.95 18.40 -37.89
CA THR A 20 -2.47 18.62 -36.53
C THR A 20 -3.65 18.75 -35.58
N TYR A 21 -3.43 18.54 -34.30
CA TYR A 21 -4.38 18.90 -33.25
C TYR A 21 -3.64 19.50 -32.06
N ASP A 22 -4.33 20.31 -31.28
CA ASP A 22 -3.76 20.87 -30.05
C ASP A 22 -4.04 19.89 -28.91
N ARG A 23 -2.97 19.45 -28.23
CA ARG A 23 -3.03 18.66 -27.00
C ARG A 23 -2.85 19.64 -25.85
N ASN A 24 -3.74 19.58 -24.86
CA ASN A 24 -3.74 20.48 -23.70
C ASN A 24 -3.46 19.70 -22.42
N PRO A 25 -2.18 19.45 -22.09
CA PRO A 25 -1.84 18.87 -20.81
C PRO A 25 -2.20 19.81 -19.66
N HIS A 26 -2.90 19.30 -18.66
CA HIS A 26 -3.14 20.04 -17.44
C HIS A 26 -1.81 20.22 -16.69
N GLY A 27 -1.38 21.48 -16.50
CA GLY A 27 -0.15 21.81 -15.77
C GLY A 27 1.08 22.01 -16.68
N ARG A 28 0.90 21.97 -18.01
CA ARG A 28 1.88 22.43 -19.00
C ARG A 28 1.17 23.29 -20.05
N GLU A 29 1.95 23.96 -20.89
CA GLU A 29 1.40 24.71 -22.01
C GLU A 29 0.80 23.78 -23.07
N PRO A 30 -0.27 24.20 -23.78
CA PRO A 30 -0.77 23.54 -24.97
C PRO A 30 0.33 23.26 -25.99
N VAL A 31 0.30 22.07 -26.59
CA VAL A 31 1.28 21.65 -27.59
C VAL A 31 0.56 21.20 -28.85
N ARG A 32 1.02 21.70 -29.99
CA ARG A 32 0.50 21.27 -31.29
C ARG A 32 1.14 19.95 -31.69
N VAL A 33 0.33 18.91 -31.80
CA VAL A 33 0.77 17.56 -32.13
C VAL A 33 0.48 17.26 -33.60
N GLN A 34 1.49 16.74 -34.30
CA GLN A 34 1.37 16.27 -35.67
C GLN A 34 0.67 14.91 -35.71
N ARG A 35 -0.35 14.79 -36.57
CA ARG A 35 -0.98 13.51 -36.90
C ARG A 35 -0.39 12.97 -38.21
N TYR A 36 -0.24 11.66 -38.27
CA TYR A 36 0.28 10.94 -39.43
C TYR A 36 -0.74 9.91 -39.90
N ARG A 37 -0.74 9.63 -41.19
CA ARG A 37 -1.52 8.54 -41.81
C ARG A 37 -0.53 7.52 -42.40
N CYS A 38 -0.64 6.27 -41.96
CA CYS A 38 0.18 5.17 -42.46
C CYS A 38 -0.17 4.86 -43.91
N LEU A 39 0.86 4.67 -44.74
CA LEU A 39 0.73 4.31 -46.15
C LEU A 39 0.49 2.81 -46.36
N THR A 40 0.75 1.98 -45.35
CA THR A 40 0.58 0.52 -45.42
C THR A 40 -0.84 0.10 -45.03
N CYS A 41 -1.30 0.50 -43.83
CA CYS A 41 -2.61 0.09 -43.33
C CYS A 41 -3.69 1.19 -43.41
N GLY A 42 -3.31 2.43 -43.76
CA GLY A 42 -4.24 3.57 -43.80
C GLY A 42 -4.62 4.15 -42.42
N GLY A 43 -4.19 3.54 -41.32
CA GLY A 43 -4.46 4.01 -39.95
C GLY A 43 -3.77 5.34 -39.63
N THR A 44 -4.25 6.03 -38.59
CA THR A 44 -3.69 7.31 -38.14
C THR A 44 -3.08 7.22 -36.76
N PHE A 45 -1.97 7.92 -36.54
CA PHE A 45 -1.24 7.91 -35.27
C PHE A 45 -0.48 9.23 -35.05
N SER A 46 -0.03 9.46 -33.83
CA SER A 46 0.74 10.63 -33.43
C SER A 46 1.91 10.21 -32.52
N PRO A 47 3.02 10.96 -32.51
CA PRO A 47 4.10 10.72 -31.56
C PRO A 47 3.56 10.87 -30.13
N SER A 48 4.02 9.99 -29.25
CA SER A 48 3.77 10.11 -27.81
C SER A 48 4.53 11.31 -27.25
N LEU A 49 4.00 11.91 -26.18
CA LEU A 49 4.72 12.93 -25.41
C LEU A 49 5.42 12.24 -24.25
N SER A 50 6.76 12.37 -24.15
CA SER A 50 7.56 11.63 -23.16
C SER A 50 7.18 11.89 -21.70
N TYR A 51 6.54 13.02 -21.42
CA TYR A 51 6.13 13.44 -20.07
C TYR A 51 4.65 13.19 -19.76
N ILE A 52 3.87 12.65 -20.72
CA ILE A 52 2.44 12.35 -20.56
C ILE A 52 2.11 11.06 -21.30
N LYS A 53 1.69 10.04 -20.55
CA LYS A 53 1.15 8.81 -21.12
C LYS A 53 0.04 9.11 -22.15
N ASP A 54 -0.01 8.36 -23.24
CA ASP A 54 -1.06 8.52 -24.24
C ASP A 54 -2.44 8.30 -23.62
N ASP A 55 -3.41 9.10 -24.06
CA ASP A 55 -4.77 9.23 -23.50
C ASP A 55 -4.88 9.83 -22.09
N TYR A 56 -3.77 10.27 -21.49
CA TYR A 56 -3.78 11.00 -20.23
C TYR A 56 -3.72 12.52 -20.45
N TRP A 57 -4.37 13.23 -19.52
CA TRP A 57 -4.48 14.69 -19.49
C TRP A 57 -3.48 15.34 -18.54
N TYR A 58 -2.93 14.59 -17.58
CA TYR A 58 -2.00 15.10 -16.56
C TYR A 58 -0.60 14.52 -16.78
N PRO A 59 0.46 15.32 -16.65
CA PRO A 59 1.83 14.84 -16.58
C PRO A 59 2.04 13.83 -15.44
N ASP A 60 2.94 12.88 -15.68
CA ASP A 60 3.23 11.82 -14.70
C ASP A 60 3.79 12.36 -13.39
N GLU A 61 4.49 13.49 -13.45
CA GLU A 61 5.04 14.21 -12.28
C GLU A 61 3.95 14.59 -11.27
N ILE A 62 2.78 15.05 -11.75
CA ILE A 62 1.65 15.45 -10.90
C ILE A 62 1.07 14.23 -10.20
N ARG A 63 0.80 13.17 -10.96
CA ARG A 63 0.29 11.90 -10.44
C ARG A 63 1.26 11.31 -9.40
N ARG A 64 2.56 11.36 -9.66
CA ARG A 64 3.59 10.87 -8.74
C ARG A 64 3.65 11.68 -7.45
N LEU A 65 3.58 13.01 -7.53
CA LEU A 65 3.53 13.85 -6.32
C LEU A 65 2.33 13.49 -5.45
N VAL A 66 1.13 13.39 -6.05
CA VAL A 66 -0.10 13.05 -5.32
C VAL A 66 0.04 11.71 -4.61
N ARG A 67 0.55 10.68 -5.30
CA ARG A 67 0.78 9.35 -4.71
C ARG A 67 1.75 9.40 -3.52
N VAL A 68 2.88 10.09 -3.67
CA VAL A 68 3.89 10.22 -2.62
C VAL A 68 3.33 10.96 -1.42
N VAL A 69 2.70 12.11 -1.61
CA VAL A 69 2.11 12.87 -0.50
C VAL A 69 1.05 12.04 0.21
N ASN A 70 0.16 11.37 -0.53
CA ASN A 70 -0.86 10.50 0.06
C ASN A 70 -0.26 9.34 0.86
N ALA A 71 0.85 8.76 0.40
CA ALA A 71 1.49 7.63 1.08
C ALA A 71 2.21 8.02 2.38
N PHE A 72 2.74 9.25 2.45
CA PHE A 72 3.54 9.71 3.60
C PHE A 72 2.79 10.66 4.53
N THR A 73 1.55 11.02 4.21
CA THR A 73 0.79 12.00 4.99
C THR A 73 -0.69 11.63 5.07
N ASP A 74 -1.37 12.06 6.13
CA ASP A 74 -2.83 11.97 6.26
C ASP A 74 -3.55 13.11 5.50
N ALA A 75 -3.08 13.44 4.29
CA ALA A 75 -3.68 14.50 3.48
C ALA A 75 -5.06 14.07 2.96
N SER A 76 -6.07 14.92 3.18
CA SER A 76 -7.38 14.74 2.53
C SER A 76 -7.29 14.94 1.02
N LEU A 77 -8.29 14.44 0.27
CA LEU A 77 -8.39 14.66 -1.18
C LEU A 77 -8.36 16.16 -1.52
N GLU A 78 -9.06 16.99 -0.74
CA GLU A 78 -9.02 18.45 -0.89
C GLU A 78 -7.61 19.02 -0.70
N ARG A 79 -6.88 18.55 0.32
CA ARG A 79 -5.49 18.99 0.53
C ARG A 79 -4.58 18.55 -0.62
N LEU A 80 -4.80 17.38 -1.20
CA LEU A 80 -4.09 16.92 -2.40
C LEU A 80 -4.41 17.81 -3.63
N GLN A 81 -5.66 18.26 -3.78
CA GLN A 81 -6.04 19.24 -4.80
C GLN A 81 -5.33 20.59 -4.61
N ASP A 82 -5.27 21.07 -3.37
CA ASP A 82 -4.61 22.33 -3.04
C ASP A 82 -3.11 22.26 -3.34
N ILE A 83 -2.45 21.15 -3.01
CA ILE A 83 -1.05 20.90 -3.38
C ILE A 83 -0.88 20.93 -4.90
N CYS A 84 -1.75 20.26 -5.66
CA CYS A 84 -1.71 20.32 -7.12
C CYS A 84 -1.90 21.76 -7.64
N THR A 85 -2.77 22.53 -7.00
CA THR A 85 -3.08 23.91 -7.40
C THR A 85 -1.87 24.82 -7.15
N VAL A 86 -1.21 24.69 -6.00
CA VAL A 86 -0.04 25.49 -5.63
C VAL A 86 1.17 25.15 -6.52
N HIS A 87 1.43 23.87 -6.78
CA HIS A 87 2.65 23.46 -7.48
C HIS A 87 2.54 23.46 -9.01
N PHE A 88 1.33 23.25 -9.54
CA PHE A 88 1.12 23.03 -10.98
C PHE A 88 -0.01 23.86 -11.58
N ALA A 89 -0.63 24.75 -10.80
CA ALA A 89 -1.79 25.56 -11.23
C ALA A 89 -2.95 24.72 -11.80
N VAL A 90 -3.13 23.50 -11.30
CA VAL A 90 -4.22 22.60 -11.69
C VAL A 90 -4.97 22.07 -10.48
N ARG A 91 -6.27 21.82 -10.66
CA ARG A 91 -7.13 21.26 -9.61
C ARG A 91 -7.84 20.00 -10.13
N PRO A 92 -7.21 18.82 -10.03
CA PRO A 92 -7.84 17.56 -10.40
C PRO A 92 -9.09 17.29 -9.58
N SER A 93 -10.08 16.58 -10.13
CA SER A 93 -11.27 16.20 -9.36
C SER A 93 -10.94 15.14 -8.31
N ASP A 94 -11.80 14.99 -7.30
CA ASP A 94 -11.68 13.93 -6.28
C ASP A 94 -11.59 12.55 -6.92
N GLN A 95 -12.42 12.28 -7.94
CA GLN A 95 -12.41 11.02 -8.65
C GLN A 95 -11.07 10.78 -9.36
N GLN A 96 -10.49 11.82 -9.94
CA GLN A 96 -9.19 11.71 -10.62
C GLN A 96 -8.06 11.41 -9.63
N ILE A 97 -8.08 12.04 -8.46
CA ILE A 97 -7.12 11.77 -7.38
C ILE A 97 -7.30 10.35 -6.86
N ARG A 98 -8.54 9.90 -6.62
CA ARG A 98 -8.85 8.51 -6.24
C ARG A 98 -8.28 7.52 -7.26
N ASN A 99 -8.54 7.73 -8.55
CA ASN A 99 -7.99 6.88 -9.61
C ASN A 99 -6.45 6.85 -9.63
N TRP A 100 -5.78 7.88 -9.09
CA TRP A 100 -4.33 7.89 -8.98
C TRP A 100 -3.82 7.15 -7.76
N ILE A 101 -4.47 7.29 -6.60
CA ILE A 101 -4.00 6.72 -5.33
C ILE A 101 -4.54 5.31 -5.06
N THR A 102 -5.66 4.95 -5.67
CA THR A 102 -6.22 3.61 -5.58
C THR A 102 -5.53 2.72 -6.60
N GLU A 103 -4.93 1.65 -6.11
CA GLU A 103 -4.41 0.55 -6.92
C GLU A 103 -5.28 -0.67 -6.66
N ASP A 104 -5.59 -1.41 -7.72
CA ASP A 104 -6.27 -2.69 -7.59
C ASP A 104 -5.23 -3.70 -7.10
N THR A 105 -5.33 -4.10 -5.84
CA THR A 105 -4.42 -5.07 -5.23
C THR A 105 -5.12 -6.40 -5.10
N GLY A 106 -4.34 -7.48 -5.01
CA GLY A 106 -4.88 -8.79 -4.63
C GLY A 106 -5.51 -8.76 -3.23
N GLU A 107 -6.22 -9.83 -2.88
CA GLU A 107 -6.78 -9.99 -1.53
C GLU A 107 -5.68 -9.93 -0.47
N ILE A 108 -4.58 -10.66 -0.71
CA ILE A 108 -3.33 -10.52 0.04
C ILE A 108 -2.38 -9.65 -0.79
N VAL A 109 -1.85 -8.59 -0.19
CA VAL A 109 -0.84 -7.73 -0.79
C VAL A 109 0.53 -8.21 -0.31
N GLU A 110 1.27 -8.86 -1.19
CA GLU A 110 2.63 -9.31 -0.93
C GLU A 110 3.66 -8.30 -1.45
N ASN A 111 4.74 -8.11 -0.69
CA ASN A 111 5.90 -7.38 -1.17
C ASN A 111 6.87 -8.33 -1.85
N ASP A 112 7.39 -7.90 -3.00
CA ASP A 112 8.48 -8.57 -3.70
C ASP A 112 9.80 -8.34 -2.96
N LEU A 113 10.04 -9.13 -1.92
CA LEU A 113 11.25 -9.10 -1.13
C LEU A 113 12.31 -10.02 -1.76
N PRO A 114 13.55 -9.55 -2.00
CA PRO A 114 14.56 -10.36 -2.64
C PRO A 114 14.97 -11.58 -1.80
N ILE A 115 14.86 -11.49 -0.46
CA ILE A 115 15.15 -12.55 0.50
C ILE A 115 14.20 -12.41 1.68
N CYS A 116 13.65 -13.52 2.16
CA CYS A 116 12.95 -13.62 3.44
C CYS A 116 13.81 -14.40 4.45
N SER A 117 13.87 -13.97 5.70
CA SER A 117 14.75 -14.53 6.74
C SER A 117 14.22 -15.78 7.40
N GLY A 118 12.90 -16.00 7.35
CA GLY A 118 12.21 -17.02 8.13
C GLY A 118 11.93 -16.65 9.59
N ILE A 119 12.20 -15.41 9.99
CA ILE A 119 11.88 -14.88 11.32
C ILE A 119 10.82 -13.79 11.15
N TYR A 120 9.58 -14.14 11.47
CA TYR A 120 8.44 -13.26 11.23
C TYR A 120 7.76 -12.84 12.53
N THR A 121 7.15 -11.67 12.47
CA THR A 121 6.17 -11.18 13.44
C THR A 121 4.84 -10.98 12.74
N TYR A 122 3.78 -11.49 13.34
CA TYR A 122 2.41 -11.29 12.91
C TYR A 122 1.64 -10.48 13.97
N ASP A 123 0.88 -9.48 13.51
CA ASP A 123 0.03 -8.65 14.36
C ASP A 123 -1.24 -8.18 13.61
N GLU A 124 -2.27 -7.79 14.37
CA GLU A 124 -3.52 -7.27 13.81
C GLU A 124 -3.80 -5.82 14.19
N GLN A 125 -4.19 -5.04 13.19
CA GLN A 125 -4.71 -3.69 13.38
C GLN A 125 -6.23 -3.67 13.20
N TYR A 126 -6.92 -2.99 14.11
CA TYR A 126 -8.38 -2.88 14.11
C TYR A 126 -8.79 -1.59 13.42
N LEU A 127 -9.57 -1.72 12.35
CA LEU A 127 -9.94 -0.62 11.47
C LEU A 127 -11.46 -0.46 11.39
N TRP A 128 -11.89 0.74 10.99
CA TRP A 128 -13.27 1.01 10.60
C TRP A 128 -13.27 1.51 9.15
N VAL A 129 -13.88 0.74 8.26
CA VAL A 129 -13.99 1.06 6.83
C VAL A 129 -15.47 1.06 6.48
N ASP A 130 -15.96 2.19 5.94
CA ASP A 130 -17.36 2.39 5.58
C ASP A 130 -18.36 2.02 6.69
N GLY A 131 -18.01 2.38 7.93
CA GLY A 131 -18.84 2.11 9.12
C GLY A 131 -18.86 0.65 9.57
N LYS A 132 -18.10 -0.23 8.92
CA LYS A 132 -17.92 -1.63 9.31
C LYS A 132 -16.55 -1.83 9.95
N ARG A 133 -16.50 -2.68 10.96
CA ARG A 133 -15.22 -3.09 11.56
C ARG A 133 -14.51 -4.00 10.56
N LYS A 134 -13.22 -3.73 10.35
CA LYS A 134 -12.29 -4.54 9.57
C LYS A 134 -11.05 -4.83 10.39
N TYR A 135 -10.30 -5.84 9.98
CA TYR A 135 -9.04 -6.22 10.60
C TYR A 135 -7.96 -6.21 9.53
N ARG A 136 -6.87 -5.50 9.76
CA ARG A 136 -5.69 -5.55 8.89
C ARG A 136 -4.67 -6.48 9.52
N PHE A 137 -4.39 -7.57 8.84
CA PHE A 137 -3.33 -8.50 9.16
C PHE A 137 -2.03 -8.00 8.55
N LEU A 138 -0.96 -8.04 9.33
CA LEU A 138 0.38 -7.70 8.87
C LEU A 138 1.34 -8.82 9.25
N LEU A 139 2.04 -9.34 8.25
CA LEU A 139 3.18 -10.21 8.42
C LEU A 139 4.44 -9.41 8.11
N TYR A 140 5.37 -9.38 9.07
CA TYR A 140 6.57 -8.57 9.01
C TYR A 140 7.80 -9.44 9.24
N ASP A 141 8.81 -9.31 8.39
CA ASP A 141 10.10 -9.97 8.58
C ASP A 141 10.94 -9.13 9.56
N ASP A 142 11.11 -9.64 10.77
CA ASP A 142 11.73 -8.90 11.87
C ASP A 142 13.23 -8.67 11.62
N LEU A 143 13.90 -9.63 11.00
CA LEU A 143 15.34 -9.53 10.72
C LEU A 143 15.62 -8.63 9.52
N MET A 144 14.78 -8.71 8.48
CA MET A 144 14.92 -7.88 7.28
C MET A 144 14.35 -6.47 7.48
N GLY A 145 13.53 -6.25 8.51
CA GLY A 145 12.90 -4.97 8.76
C GLY A 145 11.91 -4.58 7.65
N ALA A 146 11.19 -5.54 7.09
CA ALA A 146 10.33 -5.34 5.93
C ALA A 146 8.96 -6.02 6.08
N PRO A 147 7.86 -5.36 5.66
CA PRO A 147 6.56 -6.01 5.56
C PRO A 147 6.60 -7.08 4.47
N VAL A 148 6.17 -8.29 4.78
CA VAL A 148 6.11 -9.43 3.84
C VAL A 148 4.77 -9.44 3.12
N ALA A 149 3.69 -9.42 3.90
CA ALA A 149 2.34 -9.49 3.37
C ALA A 149 1.35 -8.76 4.27
N GLU A 150 0.27 -8.25 3.69
CA GLU A 150 -0.86 -7.69 4.42
C GLU A 150 -2.20 -8.09 3.81
N GLN A 151 -3.24 -8.11 4.64
CA GLN A 151 -4.60 -8.40 4.19
C GLN A 151 -5.61 -7.63 5.04
N ALA A 152 -6.66 -7.07 4.42
CA ALA A 152 -7.79 -6.48 5.12
C ALA A 152 -9.00 -7.43 5.09
N VAL A 153 -9.45 -7.92 6.24
CA VAL A 153 -10.51 -8.92 6.38
C VAL A 153 -11.69 -8.44 7.23
N ASP A 154 -12.82 -9.13 7.13
CA ASP A 154 -14.05 -8.85 7.89
C ASP A 154 -14.04 -9.42 9.31
N ASP A 155 -13.28 -10.48 9.57
CA ASP A 155 -13.19 -11.13 10.87
C ASP A 155 -11.76 -11.54 11.23
N CYS A 156 -11.49 -11.67 12.53
CA CYS A 156 -10.20 -12.10 13.06
C CYS A 156 -10.35 -13.46 13.77
N SER A 157 -11.06 -14.39 13.11
CA SER A 157 -11.15 -15.77 13.57
C SER A 157 -9.86 -16.53 13.31
N LYS A 158 -9.61 -17.58 14.10
CA LYS A 158 -8.47 -18.47 13.91
C LYS A 158 -8.36 -19.03 12.48
N ALA A 159 -9.50 -19.33 11.85
CA ALA A 159 -9.54 -19.88 10.49
C ALA A 159 -9.01 -18.85 9.47
N THR A 160 -9.49 -17.62 9.55
CA THR A 160 -9.07 -16.52 8.67
C THR A 160 -7.59 -16.18 8.86
N VAL A 161 -7.10 -16.18 10.12
CA VAL A 161 -5.67 -15.97 10.42
C VAL A 161 -4.82 -17.11 9.87
N ARG A 162 -5.29 -18.36 10.01
CA ARG A 162 -4.60 -19.54 9.45
C ARG A 162 -4.45 -19.43 7.95
N GLU A 163 -5.55 -19.18 7.23
CA GLU A 163 -5.56 -19.03 5.77
C GLU A 163 -4.56 -17.96 5.32
N PHE A 164 -4.60 -16.79 5.96
CA PHE A 164 -3.65 -15.70 5.69
C PHE A 164 -2.19 -16.14 5.89
N LEU A 165 -1.85 -16.68 7.07
CA LEU A 165 -0.47 -17.05 7.39
C LEU A 165 0.06 -18.16 6.49
N THR A 166 -0.75 -19.18 6.20
CA THR A 166 -0.34 -20.28 5.31
C THR A 166 -0.16 -19.82 3.87
N ALA A 167 -1.02 -18.92 3.37
CA ALA A 167 -0.90 -18.41 2.01
C ALA A 167 0.29 -17.45 1.87
N ALA A 168 0.42 -16.50 2.80
CA ALA A 168 1.48 -15.49 2.75
C ALA A 168 2.89 -16.08 2.87
N LEU A 169 3.03 -17.21 3.59
CA LEU A 169 4.31 -17.88 3.82
C LEU A 169 4.58 -19.05 2.88
N ASP A 170 3.70 -19.30 1.89
CA ASP A 170 3.66 -20.57 1.14
C ASP A 170 5.05 -21.04 0.67
N ASP A 171 5.79 -20.30 -0.12
CA ASP A 171 7.08 -20.71 -0.68
C ASP A 171 8.29 -20.17 0.10
N LYS A 172 8.07 -19.71 1.34
CA LYS A 172 9.04 -18.93 2.11
C LYS A 172 9.65 -19.78 3.23
N PRO A 173 10.93 -19.56 3.60
CA PRO A 173 11.47 -20.21 4.79
C PRO A 173 10.66 -19.76 6.01
N VAL A 174 10.33 -20.67 6.93
CA VAL A 174 9.65 -20.34 8.20
C VAL A 174 10.36 -21.07 9.33
N PHE A 175 10.99 -20.31 10.23
CA PHE A 175 11.71 -20.85 11.38
C PHE A 175 11.05 -20.43 12.68
N VAL A 176 10.67 -19.16 12.79
CA VAL A 176 10.05 -18.57 13.97
C VAL A 176 8.93 -17.65 13.53
N VAL A 177 7.77 -17.76 14.17
CA VAL A 177 6.70 -16.78 14.06
C VAL A 177 6.36 -16.27 15.45
N THR A 178 6.51 -14.96 15.62
CA THR A 178 6.09 -14.25 16.82
C THR A 178 4.68 -13.72 16.62
N THR A 179 3.73 -14.13 17.45
CA THR A 179 2.35 -13.59 17.41
C THR A 179 2.00 -12.90 18.72
N ASP A 180 0.80 -12.34 18.80
CA ASP A 180 0.25 -11.81 20.04
C ASP A 180 0.06 -12.90 21.13
N GLY A 181 -0.55 -12.51 22.25
CA GLY A 181 -0.75 -13.39 23.40
C GLY A 181 -1.87 -14.43 23.27
N ARG A 182 -2.52 -14.59 22.11
CA ARG A 182 -3.60 -15.59 21.95
C ARG A 182 -3.02 -16.99 21.87
N SER A 183 -3.60 -17.90 22.63
CA SER A 183 -3.17 -19.30 22.68
C SER A 183 -3.47 -20.06 21.39
N GLU A 184 -4.43 -19.58 20.59
CA GLU A 184 -4.87 -20.27 19.37
C GLU A 184 -3.87 -20.20 18.22
N TYR A 185 -2.94 -19.24 18.24
CA TYR A 185 -1.94 -19.09 17.18
C TYR A 185 -0.80 -20.09 17.26
N ALA A 186 -0.54 -20.67 18.43
CA ALA A 186 0.49 -21.70 18.58
C ALA A 186 0.21 -22.91 17.67
N GLU A 187 -1.04 -23.37 17.59
CA GLU A 187 -1.44 -24.48 16.70
C GLU A 187 -1.15 -24.14 15.23
N ILE A 188 -1.44 -22.92 14.79
CA ILE A 188 -1.19 -22.51 13.39
C ILE A 188 0.32 -22.55 13.11
N VAL A 189 1.13 -22.00 14.01
CA VAL A 189 2.56 -21.85 13.79
C VAL A 189 3.31 -23.18 13.94
N GLU A 190 2.99 -23.96 14.96
CA GLU A 190 3.69 -25.20 15.26
C GLU A 190 3.20 -26.36 14.38
N ASP A 191 1.88 -26.50 14.20
CA ASP A 191 1.30 -27.66 13.51
C ASP A 191 1.16 -27.43 12.00
N ASP A 192 0.69 -26.24 11.57
CA ASP A 192 0.44 -25.98 10.14
C ASP A 192 1.71 -25.48 9.41
N LEU A 193 2.52 -24.64 10.05
CA LEU A 193 3.75 -24.07 9.46
C LEU A 193 5.03 -24.82 9.84
N GLY A 194 4.99 -25.70 10.85
CA GLY A 194 6.17 -26.44 11.31
C GLY A 194 7.27 -25.56 11.90
N ALA A 195 6.92 -24.40 12.45
CA ALA A 195 7.85 -23.39 12.95
C ALA A 195 7.77 -23.22 14.47
N PHE A 196 8.76 -22.55 15.07
CA PHE A 196 8.72 -22.24 16.49
C PHE A 196 7.79 -21.06 16.77
N HIS A 197 6.84 -21.25 17.68
CA HIS A 197 5.95 -20.19 18.13
C HIS A 197 6.55 -19.38 19.28
N HIS A 198 6.70 -18.07 19.08
CA HIS A 198 7.04 -17.13 20.13
C HIS A 198 5.87 -16.19 20.43
N ARG A 199 5.74 -15.81 21.71
CA ARG A 199 4.78 -14.77 22.11
C ARG A 199 5.46 -13.41 22.12
N CYS A 200 4.81 -12.43 21.52
CA CYS A 200 5.27 -11.06 21.49
C CYS A 200 5.46 -10.52 22.92
N HIS A 201 6.71 -10.17 23.25
CA HIS A 201 7.08 -9.67 24.57
C HIS A 201 6.37 -8.36 24.93
N PHE A 202 6.21 -7.46 23.94
CA PHE A 202 5.49 -6.21 24.13
C PHE A 202 4.03 -6.45 24.55
N HIS A 203 3.32 -7.32 23.83
CA HIS A 203 1.95 -7.69 24.16
C HIS A 203 1.85 -8.39 25.50
N PHE A 204 2.81 -9.26 25.83
CA PHE A 204 2.87 -9.91 27.13
C PHE A 204 2.99 -8.89 28.28
N LEU A 205 3.94 -7.97 28.20
CA LEU A 205 4.15 -6.92 29.21
C LEU A 205 2.92 -6.01 29.33
N LYS A 206 2.41 -5.49 28.21
CA LYS A 206 1.23 -4.60 28.18
C LYS A 206 -0.02 -5.26 28.78
N ASN A 207 -0.25 -6.54 28.45
CA ASN A 207 -1.37 -7.29 28.99
C ASN A 207 -1.20 -7.60 30.48
N GLY A 208 0.04 -7.90 30.91
CA GLY A 208 0.41 -8.07 32.32
C GLY A 208 0.15 -6.81 33.13
N GLU A 209 0.68 -5.67 32.66
CA GLU A 209 0.48 -4.36 33.29
C GLU A 209 -1.00 -4.01 33.43
N LYS A 210 -1.78 -4.17 32.35
CA LYS A 210 -3.23 -3.93 32.37
C LYS A 210 -3.94 -4.80 33.40
N LYS A 211 -3.58 -6.08 33.52
CA LYS A 211 -4.15 -7.00 34.54
C LYS A 211 -3.77 -6.55 35.95
N LEU A 212 -2.51 -6.22 36.21
CA LEU A 212 -2.04 -5.73 37.51
C LEU A 212 -2.78 -4.45 37.90
N ARG A 213 -2.84 -3.47 36.99
CA ARG A 213 -3.54 -2.20 37.18
C ARG A 213 -5.02 -2.39 37.51
N ASN A 214 -5.69 -3.28 36.80
CA ASN A 214 -7.14 -3.44 36.92
C ASN A 214 -7.58 -4.41 38.01
N LYS A 215 -6.73 -5.36 38.43
CA LYS A 215 -7.12 -6.41 39.41
C LYS A 215 -6.37 -6.34 40.73
N VAL A 216 -5.08 -5.97 40.70
CA VAL A 216 -4.21 -5.98 41.88
C VAL A 216 -4.16 -4.59 42.50
N PHE A 217 -4.07 -3.56 41.67
CA PHE A 217 -3.91 -2.18 42.09
C PHE A 217 -5.24 -1.41 42.20
N GLN A 218 -6.36 -2.06 42.52
CA GLN A 218 -7.64 -1.40 42.81
C GLN A 218 -7.66 -0.70 44.18
N SER A 219 -6.75 0.24 44.43
CA SER A 219 -6.86 1.14 45.59
C SER A 219 -7.66 2.40 45.23
N VAL A 220 -8.59 2.77 46.11
CA VAL A 220 -9.44 3.97 45.99
C VAL A 220 -8.66 5.26 46.34
N ARG A 221 -7.42 5.14 46.86
CA ARG A 221 -6.63 6.25 47.43
C ARG A 221 -5.49 6.77 46.57
N TYR A 222 -4.96 5.97 45.64
CA TYR A 222 -3.82 6.35 44.82
C TYR A 222 -4.17 6.21 43.34
N SER A 223 -3.58 7.05 42.50
CA SER A 223 -3.69 6.90 41.06
C SER A 223 -3.00 5.61 40.60
N ASN A 224 -3.38 5.12 39.42
CA ASN A 224 -2.83 3.88 38.90
C ASN A 224 -1.33 3.97 38.52
N ALA A 225 -0.83 5.17 38.22
CA ALA A 225 0.59 5.40 37.94
C ALA A 225 1.44 5.28 39.23
N GLU A 226 0.95 5.84 40.35
CA GLU A 226 1.65 5.78 41.64
C GLU A 226 1.80 4.34 42.16
N LYS A 227 0.81 3.48 41.90
CA LYS A 227 0.84 2.07 42.34
C LYS A 227 1.82 1.22 41.55
N LEU A 228 1.91 1.45 40.23
CA LEU A 228 2.85 0.73 39.37
C LEU A 228 4.30 1.10 39.73
N HIS A 229 4.56 2.38 39.98
CA HIS A 229 5.87 2.85 40.42
C HIS A 229 6.27 2.29 41.78
N ALA A 230 5.34 2.14 42.73
CA ALA A 230 5.62 1.59 44.05
C ALA A 230 5.87 0.06 44.07
N ALA A 231 5.47 -0.67 43.03
CA ALA A 231 5.64 -2.12 42.94
C ALA A 231 6.89 -2.56 42.15
N ILE A 232 7.53 -1.63 41.46
CA ILE A 232 8.76 -1.86 40.67
C ILE A 232 10.02 -1.49 41.49
N VAL A 233 9.86 -0.74 42.59
CA VAL A 233 10.91 -0.47 43.59
C VAL A 233 10.92 -1.58 44.64
#